data_AF-A0A932YVY6-F1
#
_entry.id   AF-A0A932YVY6-F1
#
_cell.length_a   1.000
_cell.length_b   1.000
_cell.length_c   1.000
_cell.angle_alpha   90.00
_cell.angle_beta   90.00
_cell.angle_gamma   90.00
#
_symmetry.space_group_name_H-M   'P 1'
#
loop_
_entity.id
_entity.type
_entity.pdbx_description
1 polymer ?
#
loop_
_entity_poly.entity_id
_entity_poly.type
_entity_poly.pdbx_seq_one_letter_code
_entity_poly.pdbx_strand_id
1 'polypeptide(L)'
;MELHDNPHLSDLVAQFIRRTYGPSLPLSDEIGSDGAIHFGRGGPYDEHSNLALLFGDGTNGRECEATLVAKRFGVLDLPELQPLLEHVLPVDTRGEQKGILRLGRIVERFWDIFTESWQFVHWAELIIRASIFYERGITKEGAVDPAFIIGCIEEAWARAKRGFPYPVPPKIIAYLQSLGEDGAAASFDELKLFGLPYCAVILWRYFRLRAEKLNRFGILSVIDPREWLVAWLEDVLLGELVYQQRFFEAQPDADRAIYGDVTCRGKAARIAVVVSDQPRVHSVITERHPEVILTVVRRTSGHIQCFRRRTHQLVRIKDRMQFLAALIRAREQEKRGVPVSSWDELTAVHGPFGAEQWFYDARTGDVYCGTRTQSRVRASRLFNEEFCRFAVTALKDSWDELLKQFIISHGGTVWTPKVPTAEPAATVAE
;
A
#
# COMPACT_ATOMS: atom_id res chain seq x y z
N MET A 1 -0.73 -6.71 21.45
CA MET A 1 -0.19 -6.21 20.17
C MET A 1 -1.36 -6.17 19.22
N GLU A 2 -1.74 -4.97 18.79
CA GLU A 2 -2.80 -4.78 17.83
C GLU A 2 -2.20 -4.41 16.48
N LEU A 3 -2.74 -5.02 15.42
CA LEU A 3 -2.47 -4.64 14.05
C LEU A 3 -3.56 -3.66 13.61
N HIS A 4 -3.27 -2.78 12.67
CA HIS A 4 -4.33 -1.96 12.07
C HIS A 4 -5.32 -2.83 11.27
N ASP A 5 -6.52 -2.30 10.97
CA ASP A 5 -7.67 -3.02 10.37
C ASP A 5 -7.42 -3.68 8.99
N ASN A 6 -6.23 -3.53 8.40
CA ASN A 6 -5.86 -4.15 7.12
C ASN A 6 -4.33 -4.25 7.04
N PRO A 7 -3.71 -5.07 7.90
CA PRO A 7 -2.26 -5.09 8.10
C PRO A 7 -1.50 -5.34 6.81
N HIS A 8 -0.43 -4.57 6.60
CA HIS A 8 0.52 -4.80 5.53
C HIS A 8 1.56 -5.84 5.95
N LEU A 9 2.43 -6.19 5.00
CA LEU A 9 3.55 -7.09 5.28
C LEU A 9 4.50 -6.50 6.33
N SER A 10 4.72 -5.18 6.33
CA SER A 10 5.61 -4.53 7.29
C SER A 10 5.11 -4.68 8.73
N ASP A 11 3.81 -4.56 8.99
CA ASP A 11 3.24 -4.74 10.33
C ASP A 11 3.44 -6.15 10.85
N LEU A 12 3.26 -7.15 9.98
CA LEU A 12 3.43 -8.55 10.36
C LEU A 12 4.88 -8.90 10.62
N VAL A 13 5.80 -8.39 9.80
CA VAL A 13 7.23 -8.55 10.02
C VAL A 13 7.67 -7.82 11.29
N ALA A 14 7.17 -6.60 11.53
CA ALA A 14 7.38 -5.85 12.77
C ALA A 14 6.91 -6.64 13.99
N GLN A 15 5.67 -7.13 13.98
CA GLN A 15 5.09 -7.95 15.04
C GLN A 15 5.87 -9.26 15.25
N PHE A 16 6.35 -9.89 14.17
CA PHE A 16 7.18 -11.09 14.24
C PHE A 16 8.53 -10.79 14.91
N ILE A 17 9.22 -9.73 14.48
CA ILE A 17 10.52 -9.33 15.03
C ILE A 17 10.38 -8.98 16.51
N ARG A 18 9.36 -8.19 16.88
CA ARG A 18 9.10 -7.82 18.27
C ARG A 18 8.93 -9.03 19.18
N ARG A 19 8.20 -10.05 18.72
CA ARG A 19 7.97 -11.28 19.49
C ARG A 19 9.20 -12.18 19.57
N THR A 20 10.00 -12.20 18.51
CA THR A 20 11.12 -13.15 18.37
C THR A 20 12.40 -12.62 19.01
N TYR A 21 12.65 -11.31 18.87
CA TYR A 21 13.91 -10.67 19.26
C TYR A 21 13.75 -9.62 20.36
N GLY A 22 12.53 -9.13 20.60
CA GLY A 22 12.25 -8.19 21.68
C GLY A 22 12.17 -8.86 23.06
N PRO A 23 12.18 -8.07 24.15
CA PRO A 23 12.01 -8.58 25.51
C PRO A 23 10.63 -9.22 25.71
N SER A 24 10.52 -10.18 26.63
CA SER A 24 9.25 -10.89 26.91
C SER A 24 8.12 -9.96 27.38
N LEU A 25 8.47 -8.85 28.04
CA LEU A 25 7.55 -7.79 28.44
C LEU A 25 7.64 -6.59 27.48
N PRO A 26 6.51 -5.91 27.19
CA PRO A 26 6.51 -4.61 26.52
C PRO A 26 7.35 -3.56 27.25
N LEU A 27 8.08 -2.74 26.50
CA LEU A 27 8.71 -1.52 27.02
C LEU A 27 7.62 -0.47 27.23
N SER A 28 7.78 0.39 28.23
CA SER A 28 6.72 1.31 28.67
C SER A 28 6.26 2.28 27.59
N ASP A 29 7.16 2.70 26.70
CA ASP A 29 6.89 3.60 25.58
C ASP A 29 6.31 2.89 24.34
N GLU A 30 6.28 1.55 24.32
CA GLU A 30 5.56 0.78 23.29
C GLU A 30 4.06 0.69 23.57
N ILE A 31 3.66 0.88 24.83
CA ILE A 31 2.28 0.69 25.27
C ILE A 31 1.51 1.98 25.04
N GLY A 32 0.55 1.92 24.10
CA GLY A 32 -0.42 2.99 23.87
C GLY A 32 -1.31 3.25 25.09
N SER A 33 -2.07 4.33 25.05
CA SER A 33 -2.99 4.70 26.14
C SER A 33 -4.11 3.68 26.40
N ASP A 34 -4.34 2.76 25.45
CA ASP A 34 -5.28 1.64 25.53
C ASP A 34 -4.64 0.34 26.07
N GLY A 35 -3.35 0.37 26.42
CA GLY A 35 -2.63 -0.81 26.90
C GLY A 35 -2.11 -1.73 25.79
N ALA A 36 -2.26 -1.36 24.52
CA ALA A 36 -1.80 -2.15 23.38
C ALA A 36 -0.49 -1.60 22.79
N ILE A 37 0.32 -2.51 22.23
CA ILE A 37 1.41 -2.13 21.32
C ILE A 37 0.82 -2.02 19.92
N HIS A 38 1.01 -0.86 19.30
CA HIS A 38 0.52 -0.55 17.95
C HIS A 38 1.67 -0.60 16.93
N PHE A 39 1.40 -1.16 15.76
CA PHE A 39 2.27 -1.10 14.58
C PHE A 39 1.55 -0.31 13.49
N GLY A 40 2.23 0.66 12.86
CA GLY A 40 1.67 1.48 11.78
C GLY A 40 0.57 2.46 12.21
N ARG A 41 0.39 2.66 13.53
CA ARG A 41 -0.64 3.57 14.08
C ARG A 41 -0.27 4.13 15.46
N GLY A 42 0.44 5.25 15.47
CA GLY A 42 0.93 5.89 16.67
C GLY A 42 2.04 5.10 17.39
N GLY A 43 2.72 5.77 18.32
CA GLY A 43 3.78 5.17 19.12
C GLY A 43 5.13 5.07 18.40
N PRO A 44 6.09 4.31 18.95
CA PRO A 44 7.48 4.28 18.46
C PRO A 44 7.67 3.51 17.15
N TYR A 45 6.63 2.83 16.65
CA TYR A 45 6.66 2.01 15.43
C TYR A 45 5.72 2.54 14.35
N ASP A 46 5.38 3.82 14.42
CA ASP A 46 4.57 4.49 13.41
C ASP A 46 5.47 5.39 12.55
N GLU A 47 5.76 4.94 11.34
CA GLU A 47 6.52 5.70 10.36
C GLU A 47 5.77 6.97 9.93
N HIS A 48 4.47 7.09 10.16
CA HIS A 48 3.73 8.32 9.91
C HIS A 48 3.91 9.39 10.98
N SER A 49 4.31 9.00 12.20
CA SER A 49 4.43 9.91 13.34
C SER A 49 5.70 10.77 13.33
N ASN A 50 6.69 10.41 12.51
CA ASN A 50 8.01 11.03 12.58
C ASN A 50 8.03 12.36 11.81
N LEU A 51 7.90 13.48 12.53
CA LEU A 51 7.95 14.86 11.99
C LEU A 51 9.18 15.13 11.09
N ALA A 52 10.26 14.36 11.24
CA ALA A 52 11.44 14.45 10.37
C ALA A 52 11.13 14.15 8.89
N LEU A 53 10.14 13.30 8.60
CA LEU A 53 9.64 13.03 7.25
C LEU A 53 9.06 14.27 6.55
N LEU A 54 8.66 15.28 7.33
CA LEU A 54 8.05 16.52 6.82
C LEU A 54 9.09 17.56 6.39
N PHE A 55 10.34 17.46 6.84
CA PHE A 55 11.39 18.46 6.64
C PHE A 55 12.63 17.92 5.92
N GLY A 56 12.42 17.17 4.84
CA GLY A 56 13.28 17.27 3.64
C GLY A 56 14.76 16.92 3.74
N ASP A 57 15.27 16.30 4.80
CA ASP A 57 16.55 15.61 4.69
C ASP A 57 16.32 14.33 3.84
N GLY A 58 17.12 14.13 2.80
CA GLY A 58 16.94 13.05 1.83
C GLY A 58 17.13 11.63 2.40
N THR A 59 17.19 11.44 3.72
CA THR A 59 17.27 10.12 4.37
C THR A 59 15.91 9.55 4.75
N ASN A 60 14.86 10.39 4.76
CA ASN A 60 13.52 10.08 5.28
C ASN A 60 12.60 9.36 4.28
N GLY A 61 13.07 8.26 3.72
CA GLY A 61 12.26 7.32 2.92
C GLY A 61 12.77 5.88 3.05
N ARG A 62 13.41 5.60 4.19
CA ARG A 62 14.22 4.40 4.43
C ARG A 62 13.72 3.54 5.58
N GLU A 63 12.65 3.95 6.26
CA GLU A 63 12.12 3.19 7.39
C GLU A 63 10.62 2.90 7.16
N CYS A 64 10.24 1.65 7.40
CA CYS A 64 8.89 1.18 7.66
C CYS A 64 8.83 0.54 9.06
N GLU A 65 7.65 0.14 9.51
CA GLU A 65 7.41 -0.45 10.84
C GLU A 65 8.38 -1.60 11.14
N ALA A 66 8.63 -2.49 10.18
CA ALA A 66 9.54 -3.61 10.33
C ALA A 66 10.98 -3.16 10.62
N THR A 67 11.48 -2.16 9.90
CA THR A 67 12.83 -1.63 10.10
C THR A 67 12.95 -0.81 11.38
N LEU A 68 11.89 -0.09 11.80
CA LEU A 68 11.85 0.63 13.07
C LEU A 68 11.98 -0.35 14.24
N VAL A 69 11.22 -1.45 14.22
CA VAL A 69 11.31 -2.51 15.21
C VAL A 69 12.68 -3.19 15.19
N ALA A 70 13.20 -3.53 14.00
CA ALA A 70 14.50 -4.19 13.87
C ALA A 70 15.65 -3.32 14.43
N LYS A 71 15.65 -2.03 14.09
CA LYS A 71 16.61 -1.05 14.60
C LYS A 71 16.53 -0.92 16.11
N ARG A 72 15.32 -0.84 16.66
CA ARG A 72 15.11 -0.69 18.10
C ARG A 72 15.65 -1.88 18.91
N PHE A 73 15.52 -3.10 18.39
CA PHE A 73 16.05 -4.29 19.05
C PHE A 73 17.47 -4.66 18.64
N GLY A 74 18.16 -3.81 17.85
CA GLY A 74 19.54 -4.07 17.44
C GLY A 74 19.68 -5.31 16.54
N VAL A 75 18.64 -5.64 15.77
CA VAL A 75 18.61 -6.81 14.86
C VAL A 75 18.51 -6.43 13.39
N LEU A 76 18.70 -5.14 13.06
CA LEU A 76 18.66 -4.63 11.69
C LEU A 76 19.70 -5.33 10.79
N ASP A 77 20.89 -5.60 11.33
CA ASP A 77 22.02 -6.17 10.59
C ASP A 77 22.09 -7.71 10.67
N LEU A 78 21.05 -8.38 11.18
CA LEU A 78 21.02 -9.85 11.18
C LEU A 78 20.91 -10.38 9.73
N PRO A 79 21.86 -11.19 9.25
CA PRO A 79 21.85 -11.69 7.87
C PRO A 79 20.56 -12.41 7.50
N GLU A 80 19.95 -13.14 8.44
CA GLU A 80 18.70 -13.86 8.19
C GLU A 80 17.45 -12.97 8.05
N LEU A 81 17.52 -11.72 8.49
CA LEU A 81 16.44 -10.74 8.38
C LEU A 81 16.64 -9.81 7.19
N GLN A 82 17.88 -9.59 6.77
CA GLN A 82 18.23 -8.58 5.77
C GLN A 82 17.43 -8.74 4.46
N PRO A 83 17.33 -9.92 3.82
CA PRO A 83 16.57 -10.05 2.57
C PRO A 83 15.09 -9.69 2.77
N LEU A 84 14.50 -10.09 3.90
CA LEU A 84 13.11 -9.77 4.23
C LEU A 84 12.91 -8.28 4.46
N LEU A 85 13.79 -7.63 5.24
CA LEU A 85 13.70 -6.19 5.50
C LEU A 85 13.90 -5.35 4.24
N GLU A 86 14.85 -5.73 3.38
CA GLU A 86 15.10 -5.11 2.07
C GLU A 86 13.91 -5.27 1.10
N HIS A 87 13.13 -6.35 1.22
CA HIS A 87 11.91 -6.54 0.46
C HIS A 87 10.74 -5.72 1.01
N VAL A 88 10.54 -5.76 2.33
CA VAL A 88 9.40 -5.14 3.02
C VAL A 88 9.43 -3.62 2.89
N LEU A 89 10.61 -3.01 3.02
CA LEU A 89 10.75 -1.56 2.96
C LEU A 89 10.20 -0.92 1.67
N PRO A 90 10.64 -1.31 0.45
CA PRO A 90 10.11 -0.73 -0.79
C PRO A 90 8.66 -1.15 -1.07
N VAL A 91 8.25 -2.35 -0.62
CA VAL A 91 6.84 -2.79 -0.68
C VAL A 91 5.96 -1.83 0.08
N ASP A 92 6.31 -1.51 1.32
CA ASP A 92 5.49 -0.63 2.14
C ASP A 92 5.60 0.84 1.69
N THR A 93 6.83 1.38 1.65
CA THR A 93 7.06 2.82 1.47
C THR A 93 6.77 3.34 0.06
N ARG A 94 6.92 2.50 -0.97
CA ARG A 94 6.81 2.93 -2.38
C ARG A 94 5.72 2.18 -3.14
N GLY A 95 5.18 1.10 -2.56
CA GLY A 95 4.35 0.15 -3.32
C GLY A 95 5.13 -0.54 -4.44
N GLU A 96 6.46 -0.47 -4.41
CA GLU A 96 7.33 -1.18 -5.33
C GLU A 96 7.26 -2.67 -5.04
N GLN A 97 7.56 -3.52 -6.01
CA GLN A 97 7.52 -4.98 -5.84
C GLN A 97 6.15 -5.56 -5.40
N LYS A 98 5.05 -4.79 -5.41
CA LYS A 98 3.66 -5.28 -5.29
C LYS A 98 3.13 -5.89 -6.60
N GLY A 99 3.98 -6.66 -7.29
CA GLY A 99 3.55 -7.42 -8.45
C GLY A 99 2.46 -8.43 -8.08
N ILE A 100 1.75 -8.95 -9.09
CA ILE A 100 0.81 -10.06 -8.92
C ILE A 100 1.56 -11.21 -8.22
N LEU A 101 0.96 -11.72 -7.13
CA LEU A 101 1.47 -12.86 -6.38
C LEU A 101 2.92 -12.67 -5.83
N ARG A 102 3.28 -11.43 -5.48
CA ARG A 102 4.46 -11.11 -4.65
C ARG A 102 4.07 -11.13 -3.17
N LEU A 103 4.98 -11.46 -2.26
CA LEU A 103 4.68 -11.66 -0.84
C LEU A 103 3.90 -10.49 -0.22
N GLY A 104 4.35 -9.25 -0.44
CA GLY A 104 3.63 -8.06 0.04
C GLY A 104 2.17 -8.02 -0.41
N ARG A 105 1.92 -8.41 -1.68
CA ARG A 105 0.59 -8.49 -2.25
C ARG A 105 -0.20 -9.68 -1.72
N ILE A 106 0.44 -10.85 -1.59
CA ILE A 106 -0.17 -12.07 -1.06
C ILE A 106 -0.73 -11.80 0.34
N VAL A 107 0.07 -11.18 1.20
CA VAL A 107 -0.33 -10.83 2.57
C VAL A 107 -1.54 -9.88 2.55
N GLU A 108 -1.53 -8.82 1.75
CA GLU A 108 -2.71 -7.94 1.61
C GLU A 108 -3.99 -8.68 1.18
N ARG A 109 -3.87 -9.78 0.43
CA ARG A 109 -5.02 -10.54 -0.08
C ARG A 109 -5.56 -11.54 0.94
N PHE A 110 -4.74 -12.06 1.83
CA PHE A 110 -5.20 -12.95 2.89
C PHE A 110 -6.24 -12.29 3.79
N TRP A 111 -6.14 -10.98 4.02
CA TRP A 111 -7.15 -10.22 4.72
C TRP A 111 -8.55 -10.31 4.06
N ASP A 112 -8.60 -10.53 2.74
CA ASP A 112 -9.86 -10.59 2.01
C ASP A 112 -10.58 -11.93 2.14
N ILE A 113 -9.89 -12.99 2.62
CA ILE A 113 -10.42 -14.36 2.70
C ILE A 113 -10.57 -14.88 4.13
N PHE A 114 -9.74 -14.42 5.07
CA PHE A 114 -9.84 -14.84 6.47
C PHE A 114 -10.73 -13.88 7.26
N THR A 115 -11.74 -14.43 7.93
CA THR A 115 -12.60 -13.69 8.84
C THR A 115 -11.96 -13.48 10.21
N GLU A 116 -11.04 -14.36 10.59
CA GLU A 116 -10.34 -14.32 11.88
C GLU A 116 -8.89 -13.85 11.70
N SER A 117 -8.50 -12.82 12.44
CA SER A 117 -7.19 -12.19 12.33
C SER A 117 -6.03 -13.16 12.61
N TRP A 118 -6.22 -14.17 13.47
CA TRP A 118 -5.17 -15.13 13.79
C TRP A 118 -4.80 -16.04 12.61
N GLN A 119 -5.76 -16.39 11.73
CA GLN A 119 -5.49 -17.24 10.57
C GLN A 119 -4.57 -16.53 9.60
N PHE A 120 -4.94 -15.29 9.27
CA PHE A 120 -4.14 -14.38 8.48
C PHE A 120 -2.72 -14.20 9.04
N VAL A 121 -2.60 -13.88 10.34
CA VAL A 121 -1.30 -13.70 11.01
C VAL A 121 -0.48 -14.99 10.95
N HIS A 122 -1.11 -16.13 11.23
CA HIS A 122 -0.45 -17.43 11.19
C HIS A 122 0.13 -17.74 9.80
N TRP A 123 -0.67 -17.56 8.75
CA TRP A 123 -0.26 -17.83 7.37
C TRP A 123 0.89 -16.94 6.91
N ALA A 124 0.86 -15.66 7.25
CA ALA A 124 1.96 -14.74 6.98
C ALA A 124 3.22 -15.06 7.81
N GLU A 125 3.06 -15.47 9.07
CA GLU A 125 4.19 -15.88 9.90
C GLU A 125 4.87 -17.14 9.40
N LEU A 126 4.14 -18.09 8.81
CA LEU A 126 4.73 -19.31 8.26
C LEU A 126 5.77 -18.97 7.19
N ILE A 127 5.46 -18.05 6.28
CA ILE A 127 6.39 -17.64 5.23
C ILE A 127 7.55 -16.80 5.78
N ILE A 128 7.32 -15.93 6.77
CA ILE A 128 8.39 -15.18 7.47
C ILE A 128 9.35 -16.14 8.19
N ARG A 129 8.84 -17.16 8.88
CA ARG A 129 9.68 -18.17 9.54
C ARG A 129 10.44 -19.01 8.53
N ALA A 130 9.78 -19.41 7.45
CA ALA A 130 10.41 -20.19 6.39
C ALA A 130 11.55 -19.42 5.72
N SER A 131 11.40 -18.11 5.46
CA SER A 131 12.47 -17.28 4.91
C SER A 131 13.65 -17.16 5.87
N ILE A 132 13.41 -16.93 7.16
CA ILE A 132 14.49 -16.87 8.16
C ILE A 132 15.23 -18.20 8.26
N PHE A 133 14.52 -19.34 8.26
CA PHE A 133 15.14 -20.66 8.29
C PHE A 133 15.98 -20.93 7.04
N TYR A 134 15.50 -20.45 5.90
CA TYR A 134 16.21 -20.55 4.62
C TYR A 134 17.50 -19.73 4.65
N GLU A 135 17.45 -18.47 5.08
CA GLU A 135 18.63 -17.59 5.12
C GLU A 135 19.65 -18.02 6.18
N ARG A 136 19.20 -18.67 7.27
CA ARG A 136 20.11 -19.33 8.23
C ARG A 136 20.78 -20.60 7.71
N GLY A 137 20.46 -21.03 6.48
CA GLY A 137 20.97 -22.28 5.91
C GLY A 137 20.25 -23.55 6.39
N ILE A 138 19.31 -23.45 7.33
CA ILE A 138 18.66 -24.60 7.98
C ILE A 138 17.84 -25.42 6.98
N THR A 139 17.20 -24.75 6.03
CA THR A 139 16.37 -25.37 4.98
C THR A 139 16.94 -25.14 3.58
N LYS A 140 18.21 -24.68 3.47
CA LYS A 140 18.81 -24.25 2.19
C LYS A 140 19.34 -25.42 1.36
N GLU A 141 19.59 -26.57 1.97
CA GLU A 141 20.08 -27.75 1.28
C GLU A 141 19.00 -28.49 0.49
N GLY A 142 19.43 -29.22 -0.54
CA GLY A 142 18.58 -30.09 -1.37
C GLY A 142 17.95 -29.36 -2.56
N ALA A 143 18.16 -29.90 -3.76
CA ALA A 143 17.46 -29.41 -4.95
C ALA A 143 15.95 -29.61 -4.79
N VAL A 144 15.17 -28.61 -5.21
CA VAL A 144 13.72 -28.71 -5.33
C VAL A 144 13.41 -28.74 -6.80
N ASP A 145 12.78 -29.83 -7.25
CA ASP A 145 12.35 -29.97 -8.64
C ASP A 145 11.34 -28.88 -9.01
N PRO A 146 11.61 -28.04 -10.02
CA PRO A 146 10.66 -27.05 -10.49
C PRO A 146 9.32 -27.61 -10.93
N ALA A 147 9.31 -28.77 -11.57
CA ALA A 147 8.06 -29.40 -12.00
C ALA A 147 7.17 -29.76 -10.81
N PHE A 148 7.76 -30.16 -9.67
CA PHE A 148 7.02 -30.44 -8.45
C PHE A 148 6.32 -29.18 -7.89
N ILE A 149 7.04 -28.05 -7.81
CA ILE A 149 6.46 -26.79 -7.29
C ILE A 149 5.38 -26.25 -8.23
N ILE A 150 5.63 -26.30 -9.54
CA ILE A 150 4.65 -25.90 -10.55
C ILE A 150 3.39 -26.76 -10.43
N GLY A 151 3.53 -28.08 -10.31
CA GLY A 151 2.40 -28.99 -10.12
C GLY A 151 1.59 -28.69 -8.84
N CYS A 152 2.26 -28.28 -7.76
CA CYS A 152 1.56 -27.84 -6.54
C CYS A 152 0.77 -26.53 -6.76
N ILE A 153 1.34 -25.57 -7.50
CA ILE A 153 0.66 -24.31 -7.85
C ILE A 153 -0.53 -24.57 -8.77
N GLU A 154 -0.38 -25.43 -9.78
CA GLU A 154 -1.46 -25.80 -10.70
C GLU A 154 -2.61 -26.52 -9.98
N GLU A 155 -2.28 -27.42 -9.06
CA GLU A 155 -3.30 -28.07 -8.23
C GLU A 155 -4.02 -27.07 -7.33
N ALA A 156 -3.27 -26.24 -6.60
CA ALA A 156 -3.83 -25.19 -5.76
C ALA A 156 -4.73 -24.24 -6.56
N TRP A 157 -4.32 -23.90 -7.78
CA TRP A 157 -5.12 -23.11 -8.72
C TRP A 157 -6.42 -23.82 -9.11
N ALA A 158 -6.35 -25.12 -9.40
CA ALA A 158 -7.53 -25.91 -9.74
C ALA A 158 -8.50 -26.04 -8.56
N ARG A 159 -8.00 -26.08 -7.32
CA ARG A 159 -8.81 -26.04 -6.09
C ARG A 159 -9.44 -24.66 -5.89
N ALA A 160 -8.63 -23.59 -5.89
CA ALA A 160 -9.07 -22.22 -5.65
C ALA A 160 -10.12 -21.72 -6.66
N LYS A 161 -10.00 -22.09 -7.95
CA LYS A 161 -10.95 -21.66 -8.98
C LYS A 161 -12.30 -22.39 -8.94
N ARG A 162 -12.41 -23.47 -8.16
CA ARG A 162 -13.61 -24.31 -8.15
C ARG A 162 -14.80 -23.52 -7.60
N GLY A 163 -15.81 -23.30 -8.44
CA GLY A 163 -17.00 -22.54 -8.05
C GLY A 163 -16.81 -21.01 -8.08
N PHE A 164 -15.67 -20.50 -8.57
CA PHE A 164 -15.48 -19.06 -8.76
C PHE A 164 -16.35 -18.58 -9.94
N PRO A 165 -17.33 -17.68 -9.72
CA PRO A 165 -18.37 -17.41 -10.72
C PRO A 165 -17.96 -16.34 -11.75
N TYR A 166 -16.78 -15.73 -11.60
CA TYR A 166 -16.32 -14.66 -12.47
C TYR A 166 -15.24 -15.12 -13.45
N PRO A 167 -15.08 -14.43 -14.60
CA PRO A 167 -13.98 -14.69 -15.51
C PRO A 167 -12.63 -14.49 -14.81
N VAL A 168 -11.71 -15.43 -15.02
CA VAL A 168 -10.33 -15.28 -14.56
C VAL A 168 -9.60 -14.27 -15.46
N PRO A 169 -8.91 -13.26 -14.91
CA PRO A 169 -8.13 -12.33 -15.70
C PRO A 169 -7.04 -13.02 -16.54
N PRO A 170 -6.87 -12.63 -17.83
CA PRO A 170 -5.83 -13.17 -18.69
C PRO A 170 -4.41 -13.03 -18.12
N LYS A 171 -4.14 -11.97 -17.34
CA LYS A 171 -2.83 -11.74 -16.70
C LYS A 171 -2.47 -12.81 -15.66
N ILE A 172 -3.45 -13.38 -14.94
CA ILE A 172 -3.20 -14.45 -13.98
C ILE A 172 -2.91 -15.75 -14.73
N ILE A 173 -3.68 -16.03 -15.79
CA ILE A 173 -3.47 -17.20 -16.65
C ILE A 173 -2.09 -17.13 -17.30
N ALA A 174 -1.73 -16.00 -17.91
CA ALA A 174 -0.44 -15.78 -18.53
C ALA A 174 0.72 -15.92 -17.53
N TYR A 175 0.54 -15.41 -16.30
CA TYR A 175 1.53 -15.59 -15.23
C TYR A 175 1.72 -17.07 -14.87
N LEU A 176 0.64 -17.83 -14.68
CA LEU A 176 0.72 -19.26 -14.37
C LEU A 176 1.35 -20.07 -15.51
N GLN A 177 1.02 -19.73 -16.76
CA GLN A 177 1.60 -20.34 -17.95
C GLN A 177 3.12 -20.07 -18.04
N SER A 178 3.54 -18.83 -17.78
CA SER A 178 4.96 -18.47 -17.82
C SER A 178 5.78 -19.21 -16.76
N LEU A 179 5.17 -19.65 -15.64
CA LEU A 179 5.88 -20.49 -14.67
C LEU A 179 6.30 -21.84 -15.25
N GLY A 180 5.50 -22.41 -16.15
CA GLY A 180 5.81 -23.67 -16.84
C GLY A 180 6.92 -23.53 -17.88
N GLU A 181 6.90 -22.42 -18.62
CA GLU A 181 7.87 -22.12 -19.68
C GLU A 181 9.23 -21.70 -19.12
N ASP A 182 9.25 -20.71 -18.21
CA ASP A 182 10.48 -20.18 -17.62
C ASP A 182 11.03 -21.09 -16.52
N GLY A 183 10.15 -21.74 -15.74
CA GLY A 183 10.55 -22.60 -14.62
C GLY A 183 11.21 -23.92 -15.04
N ALA A 184 11.04 -24.34 -16.28
CA ALA A 184 11.77 -25.47 -16.85
C ALA A 184 13.22 -25.12 -17.23
N ALA A 185 13.52 -23.83 -17.45
CA ALA A 185 14.81 -23.35 -17.91
C ALA A 185 15.64 -22.64 -16.83
N ALA A 186 14.99 -21.99 -15.85
CA ALA A 186 15.65 -21.23 -14.80
C ALA A 186 15.98 -22.09 -13.58
N SER A 187 17.15 -21.88 -12.98
CA SER A 187 17.40 -22.40 -11.63
C SER A 187 16.53 -21.63 -10.64
N PHE A 188 15.98 -22.27 -9.61
CA PHE A 188 15.16 -21.55 -8.63
C PHE A 188 15.92 -20.47 -7.84
N ASP A 189 17.25 -20.45 -7.93
CA ASP A 189 18.12 -19.38 -7.42
C ASP A 189 17.98 -18.07 -8.24
N GLU A 190 17.43 -18.12 -9.46
CA GLU A 190 17.12 -16.95 -10.31
C GLU A 190 15.70 -16.41 -10.11
N LEU A 191 14.90 -17.05 -9.24
CA LEU A 191 13.57 -16.56 -8.93
C LEU A 191 13.65 -15.17 -8.32
N LYS A 192 12.73 -14.31 -8.75
CA LYS A 192 12.57 -13.01 -8.11
C LYS A 192 12.21 -13.25 -6.64
N LEU A 193 13.12 -12.88 -5.74
CA LEU A 193 12.98 -12.98 -4.29
C LEU A 193 11.57 -12.53 -3.84
N PHE A 194 10.91 -13.35 -3.01
CA PHE A 194 9.54 -13.15 -2.54
C PHE A 194 8.43 -13.09 -3.62
N GLY A 195 8.64 -13.71 -4.78
CA GLY A 195 7.55 -14.12 -5.67
C GLY A 195 6.91 -15.45 -5.26
N LEU A 196 5.73 -15.77 -5.78
CA LEU A 196 4.99 -17.00 -5.45
C LEU A 196 5.83 -18.28 -5.55
N PRO A 197 6.62 -18.54 -6.62
CA PRO A 197 7.46 -19.73 -6.69
C PRO A 197 8.53 -19.76 -5.59
N TYR A 198 9.14 -18.62 -5.26
CA TYR A 198 10.14 -18.53 -4.20
C TYR A 198 9.49 -18.85 -2.85
N CYS A 199 8.32 -18.25 -2.58
CA CYS A 199 7.55 -18.54 -1.38
C CYS A 199 7.19 -20.02 -1.27
N ALA A 200 6.78 -20.65 -2.38
CA ALA A 200 6.44 -22.07 -2.43
C ALA A 200 7.65 -22.95 -2.13
N VAL A 201 8.82 -22.66 -2.70
CA VAL A 201 10.07 -23.40 -2.47
C VAL A 201 10.49 -23.34 -1.01
N ILE A 202 10.53 -22.16 -0.40
CA ILE A 202 10.98 -22.04 1.00
C ILE A 202 9.97 -22.66 1.98
N LEU A 203 8.66 -22.56 1.69
CA LEU A 203 7.61 -23.20 2.49
C LEU A 203 7.66 -24.73 2.37
N TRP A 204 7.84 -25.26 1.16
CA TRP A 204 8.02 -26.70 0.95
C TRP A 204 9.13 -27.26 1.81
N ARG A 205 10.30 -26.63 1.78
CA ARG A 205 11.48 -27.05 2.55
C ARG A 205 11.22 -26.94 4.05
N TYR A 206 10.56 -25.87 4.49
CA TYR A 206 10.16 -25.69 5.88
C TYR A 206 9.17 -26.76 6.36
N PHE A 207 8.15 -27.08 5.56
CA PHE A 207 7.15 -28.11 5.88
C PHE A 207 7.76 -29.51 5.91
N ARG A 208 8.65 -29.85 4.96
CA ARG A 208 9.39 -31.11 4.98
C ARG A 208 10.19 -31.28 6.27
N LEU A 209 11.02 -30.29 6.62
CA LEU A 209 11.82 -30.32 7.83
C LEU A 209 10.93 -30.51 9.08
N ARG A 210 9.79 -29.82 9.12
CA ARG A 210 8.84 -29.93 10.25
C ARG A 210 8.20 -31.30 10.32
N ALA A 211 7.76 -31.88 9.20
CA ALA A 211 7.19 -33.22 9.15
C ALA A 211 8.22 -34.29 9.55
N GLU A 212 9.46 -34.19 9.07
CA GLU A 212 10.55 -35.08 9.46
C GLU A 212 10.80 -35.03 10.99
N LYS A 213 10.79 -33.84 11.59
CA LYS A 213 10.90 -33.68 13.05
C LYS A 213 9.72 -34.32 13.79
N LEU A 214 8.48 -34.07 13.36
CA LEU A 214 7.29 -34.61 14.01
C LEU A 214 7.22 -36.14 13.91
N ASN A 215 7.62 -36.71 12.77
CA ASN A 215 7.71 -38.15 12.56
C ASN A 215 8.72 -38.79 13.52
N ARG A 216 9.87 -38.14 13.78
CA ARG A 216 10.88 -38.64 14.74
C ARG A 216 10.35 -38.74 16.17
N PHE A 217 9.39 -37.90 16.56
CA PHE A 217 8.78 -37.94 17.89
C PHE A 217 7.55 -38.84 17.97
N GLY A 218 7.16 -39.51 16.87
CA GLY A 218 5.95 -40.34 16.81
C GLY A 218 4.65 -39.57 17.07
N ILE A 219 4.68 -38.24 16.97
CA ILE A 219 3.56 -37.38 17.36
C ILE A 219 2.46 -37.44 16.28
N LEU A 220 2.81 -37.55 15.00
CA LEU A 220 1.85 -37.58 13.89
C LEU A 220 2.37 -38.42 12.72
N SER A 221 1.63 -39.45 12.30
CA SER A 221 1.92 -40.26 11.09
C SER A 221 1.23 -39.76 9.82
N VAL A 222 0.60 -38.58 9.85
CA VAL A 222 -0.44 -38.18 8.86
C VAL A 222 -0.20 -36.80 8.22
N ILE A 223 0.92 -36.13 8.48
CA ILE A 223 1.19 -34.84 7.83
C ILE A 223 1.93 -35.05 6.53
N ASP A 224 1.26 -34.74 5.41
CA ASP A 224 1.88 -34.59 4.11
C ASP A 224 2.31 -33.12 3.90
N PRO A 225 3.62 -32.81 3.86
CA PRO A 225 4.12 -31.47 3.55
C PRO A 225 3.59 -30.90 2.24
N ARG A 226 3.26 -31.76 1.27
CA ARG A 226 2.71 -31.35 -0.02
C ARG A 226 1.31 -30.78 0.15
N GLU A 227 0.45 -31.44 0.91
CA GLU A 227 -0.90 -30.94 1.17
C GLU A 227 -0.88 -29.62 1.95
N TRP A 228 0.05 -29.44 2.89
CA TRP A 228 0.25 -28.14 3.56
C TRP A 228 0.67 -27.04 2.59
N LEU A 229 1.56 -27.35 1.65
CA LEU A 229 1.96 -26.40 0.61
C LEU A 229 0.79 -26.07 -0.32
N VAL A 230 0.05 -27.07 -0.80
CA VAL A 230 -1.10 -26.87 -1.69
C VAL A 230 -2.18 -26.04 -0.98
N ALA A 231 -2.48 -26.31 0.29
CA ALA A 231 -3.43 -25.51 1.07
C ALA A 231 -2.98 -24.04 1.20
N TRP A 232 -1.70 -23.80 1.51
CA TRP A 232 -1.16 -22.43 1.57
C TRP A 232 -1.33 -21.72 0.22
N LEU A 233 -0.96 -22.39 -0.88
CA LEU A 233 -1.06 -21.84 -2.24
C LEU A 233 -2.51 -21.60 -2.67
N GLU A 234 -3.43 -22.48 -2.26
CA GLU A 234 -4.85 -22.37 -2.56
C GLU A 234 -5.41 -21.08 -1.96
N ASP A 235 -5.12 -20.80 -0.69
CA ASP A 235 -5.54 -19.56 -0.02
C ASP A 235 -4.93 -18.32 -0.68
N VAL A 236 -3.67 -18.38 -1.13
CA VAL A 236 -3.04 -17.28 -1.87
C VAL A 236 -3.79 -16.97 -3.16
N LEU A 237 -4.10 -18.01 -3.93
CA LEU A 237 -4.75 -17.88 -5.23
C LEU A 237 -6.22 -17.49 -5.06
N LEU A 238 -6.90 -17.98 -4.02
CA LEU A 238 -8.25 -17.58 -3.66
C LEU A 238 -8.30 -16.10 -3.27
N GLY A 239 -7.34 -15.60 -2.50
CA GLY A 239 -7.24 -14.18 -2.16
C GLY A 239 -7.12 -13.28 -3.40
N GLU A 240 -6.36 -13.72 -4.41
CA GLU A 240 -6.29 -13.00 -5.69
C GLU A 240 -7.63 -13.10 -6.44
N LEU A 241 -8.29 -14.26 -6.48
CA LEU A 241 -9.62 -14.41 -7.10
C LEU A 241 -10.67 -13.51 -6.45
N VAL A 242 -10.76 -13.46 -5.12
CA VAL A 242 -11.67 -12.57 -4.38
C VAL A 242 -11.39 -11.10 -4.71
N TYR A 243 -10.11 -10.73 -4.84
CA TYR A 243 -9.74 -9.39 -5.26
C TYR A 243 -10.24 -9.03 -6.67
N GLN A 244 -10.27 -10.01 -7.58
CA GLN A 244 -10.82 -9.84 -8.93
C GLN A 244 -12.35 -9.82 -8.93
N GLN A 245 -12.99 -10.66 -8.12
CA GLN A 245 -14.43 -10.60 -7.90
C GLN A 245 -14.87 -9.19 -7.50
N ARG A 246 -14.20 -8.56 -6.53
CA ARG A 246 -14.48 -7.17 -6.12
C ARG A 246 -14.31 -6.16 -7.25
N PHE A 247 -13.46 -6.43 -8.24
CA PHE A 247 -13.35 -5.59 -9.43
C PHE A 247 -14.58 -5.73 -10.34
N PHE A 248 -15.09 -6.95 -10.53
CA PHE A 248 -16.33 -7.18 -11.28
C PHE A 248 -17.56 -6.60 -10.57
N GLU A 249 -17.68 -6.80 -9.26
CA GLU A 249 -18.77 -6.25 -8.43
C GLU A 249 -18.78 -4.71 -8.43
N ALA A 250 -17.64 -4.08 -8.66
CA ALA A 250 -17.53 -2.62 -8.74
C ALA A 250 -17.93 -2.03 -10.11
N GLN A 251 -18.18 -2.87 -11.12
CA GLN A 251 -18.52 -2.39 -12.48
C GLN A 251 -19.82 -1.58 -12.54
N PRO A 252 -20.95 -2.03 -11.95
CA PRO A 252 -22.19 -1.26 -11.98
C PRO A 252 -22.06 0.10 -11.29
N ASP A 253 -21.20 0.21 -10.28
CA ASP A 253 -20.92 1.48 -9.60
C ASP A 253 -20.08 2.40 -10.49
N ALA A 254 -19.08 1.85 -11.16
CA ALA A 254 -18.24 2.60 -12.11
C ALA A 254 -19.05 3.16 -13.29
N ASP A 255 -20.07 2.43 -13.77
CA ASP A 255 -20.97 2.90 -14.84
C ASP A 255 -21.80 4.12 -14.43
N ARG A 256 -21.97 4.35 -13.13
CA ARG A 256 -22.68 5.51 -12.57
C ARG A 256 -21.77 6.71 -12.28
N ALA A 257 -20.48 6.61 -12.61
CA ALA A 257 -19.55 7.71 -12.40
C ALA A 257 -19.92 8.93 -13.27
N ILE A 258 -19.84 10.11 -12.67
CA ILE A 258 -19.99 11.39 -13.35
C ILE A 258 -18.59 11.90 -13.72
N TYR A 259 -18.45 12.41 -14.93
CA TYR A 259 -17.17 12.87 -15.44
C TYR A 259 -17.16 14.39 -15.62
N GLY A 260 -16.05 15.01 -15.22
CA GLY A 260 -15.75 16.42 -15.48
C GLY A 260 -14.49 16.55 -16.33
N ASP A 261 -14.56 17.34 -17.39
CA ASP A 261 -13.41 17.57 -18.27
C ASP A 261 -12.49 18.64 -17.70
N VAL A 262 -11.18 18.46 -17.88
CA VAL A 262 -10.15 19.41 -17.45
C VAL A 262 -9.00 19.44 -18.44
N THR A 263 -8.43 20.61 -18.68
CA THR A 263 -7.17 20.73 -19.41
C THR A 263 -6.01 20.75 -18.42
N CYS A 264 -5.16 19.72 -18.49
CA CYS A 264 -3.99 19.54 -17.64
C CYS A 264 -2.75 19.45 -18.53
N ARG A 265 -1.94 20.49 -18.46
CA ARG A 265 -0.72 20.76 -19.23
C ARG A 265 -0.97 20.77 -20.73
N GLY A 266 -2.01 21.49 -21.15
CA GLY A 266 -2.46 21.54 -22.54
C GLY A 266 -3.07 20.24 -23.05
N LYS A 267 -3.18 19.19 -22.22
CA LYS A 267 -3.81 17.92 -22.59
C LYS A 267 -5.21 17.84 -22.00
N ALA A 268 -6.17 17.38 -22.80
CA ALA A 268 -7.48 17.02 -22.31
C ALA A 268 -7.36 15.82 -21.35
N ALA A 269 -8.00 15.93 -20.19
CA ALA A 269 -8.05 14.92 -19.16
C ALA A 269 -9.43 14.96 -18.49
N ARG A 270 -9.74 13.94 -17.69
CA ARG A 270 -11.03 13.85 -16.99
C ARG A 270 -10.85 13.58 -15.50
N ILE A 271 -11.83 14.04 -14.74
CA ILE A 271 -12.03 13.69 -13.34
C ILE A 271 -13.29 12.83 -13.29
N ALA A 272 -13.26 11.71 -12.58
CA ALA A 272 -14.42 10.88 -12.35
C ALA A 272 -14.88 11.02 -10.90
N VAL A 273 -16.19 11.15 -10.66
CA VAL A 273 -16.79 11.21 -9.34
C VAL A 273 -17.87 10.15 -9.24
N VAL A 274 -17.81 9.32 -8.20
CA VAL A 274 -18.71 8.18 -8.02
C VAL A 274 -19.10 8.03 -6.55
N VAL A 275 -20.35 7.66 -6.30
CA VAL A 275 -20.81 7.22 -4.98
C VAL A 275 -20.80 5.69 -4.96
N SER A 276 -19.98 5.08 -4.10
CA SER A 276 -19.78 3.63 -4.09
C SER A 276 -19.10 3.18 -2.80
N ASP A 277 -19.57 2.07 -2.24
CA ASP A 277 -18.87 1.34 -1.18
C ASP A 277 -17.98 0.21 -1.72
N GLN A 278 -17.92 0.05 -3.04
CA GLN A 278 -17.09 -0.98 -3.65
C GLN A 278 -15.60 -0.59 -3.59
N PRO A 279 -14.74 -1.42 -2.98
CA PRO A 279 -13.34 -1.07 -2.72
C PRO A 279 -12.50 -0.89 -3.99
N ARG A 280 -12.99 -1.39 -5.14
CA ARG A 280 -12.27 -1.42 -6.42
C ARG A 280 -12.84 -0.47 -7.47
N VAL A 281 -13.86 0.33 -7.17
CA VAL A 281 -14.53 1.20 -8.16
C VAL A 281 -13.55 2.13 -8.88
N HIS A 282 -12.58 2.72 -8.17
CA HIS A 282 -11.57 3.60 -8.77
C HIS A 282 -10.69 2.87 -9.79
N SER A 283 -10.38 1.59 -9.56
CA SER A 283 -9.57 0.79 -10.47
C SER A 283 -10.35 0.42 -11.72
N VAL A 284 -11.65 0.12 -11.59
CA VAL A 284 -12.53 -0.12 -12.75
C VAL A 284 -12.59 1.13 -13.62
N ILE A 285 -12.83 2.30 -13.03
CA ILE A 285 -12.88 3.58 -13.73
C ILE A 285 -11.55 3.85 -14.44
N THR A 286 -10.42 3.69 -13.75
CA THR A 286 -9.08 3.99 -14.31
C THR A 286 -8.70 3.06 -15.46
N GLU A 287 -9.10 1.79 -15.40
CA GLU A 287 -8.88 0.79 -16.46
C GLU A 287 -9.71 1.13 -17.71
N ARG A 288 -11.00 1.47 -17.53
CA ARG A 288 -11.92 1.76 -18.64
C ARG A 288 -11.69 3.13 -19.29
N HIS A 289 -11.20 4.10 -18.52
CA HIS A 289 -11.03 5.48 -18.94
C HIS A 289 -9.58 5.93 -18.77
N PRO A 290 -8.69 5.63 -19.74
CA PRO A 290 -7.29 6.05 -19.75
C PRO A 290 -7.06 7.56 -19.50
N GLU A 291 -8.03 8.37 -19.89
CA GLU A 291 -8.04 9.83 -19.78
C GLU A 291 -8.41 10.36 -18.38
N VAL A 292 -8.95 9.50 -17.49
CA VAL A 292 -9.26 9.88 -16.11
C VAL A 292 -7.97 9.98 -15.29
N ILE A 293 -7.66 11.18 -14.82
CA ILE A 293 -6.43 11.48 -14.05
C ILE A 293 -6.67 11.53 -12.54
N LEU A 294 -7.93 11.64 -12.13
CA LEU A 294 -8.36 11.68 -10.74
C LEU A 294 -9.72 11.00 -10.60
N THR A 295 -9.85 10.09 -9.64
CA THR A 295 -11.14 9.50 -9.25
C THR A 295 -11.50 9.90 -7.82
N VAL A 296 -12.66 10.54 -7.65
CA VAL A 296 -13.25 10.87 -6.36
C VAL A 296 -14.33 9.83 -6.03
N VAL A 297 -14.09 9.03 -5.01
CA VAL A 297 -15.01 8.00 -4.52
C VAL A 297 -15.63 8.49 -3.22
N ARG A 298 -16.95 8.69 -3.20
CA ARG A 298 -17.71 8.96 -1.98
C ARG A 298 -18.37 7.68 -1.50
N ARG A 299 -18.08 7.27 -0.27
CA ARG A 299 -18.77 6.17 0.42
C ARG A 299 -20.19 6.59 0.78
N THR A 300 -21.10 5.64 0.95
CA THR A 300 -22.47 5.94 1.41
C THR A 300 -22.49 6.56 2.81
N SER A 301 -21.47 6.24 3.62
CA SER A 301 -21.20 6.87 4.93
C SER A 301 -20.78 8.34 4.84
N GLY A 302 -20.57 8.89 3.64
CA GLY A 302 -20.16 10.28 3.42
C GLY A 302 -18.65 10.53 3.44
N HIS A 303 -17.84 9.49 3.71
CA HIS A 303 -16.38 9.56 3.57
C HIS A 303 -15.98 9.66 2.10
N ILE A 304 -14.87 10.33 1.81
CA ILE A 304 -14.45 10.65 0.44
C ILE A 304 -12.98 10.26 0.27
N GLN A 305 -12.66 9.67 -0.87
CA GLN A 305 -11.30 9.25 -1.23
C GLN A 305 -11.00 9.75 -2.64
N CYS A 306 -9.86 10.40 -2.81
CA CYS A 306 -9.40 10.95 -4.08
C CYS A 306 -8.14 10.20 -4.52
N PHE A 307 -8.29 9.36 -5.53
CA PHE A 307 -7.22 8.54 -6.08
C PHE A 307 -6.69 9.16 -7.36
N ARG A 308 -5.41 9.56 -7.39
CA ARG A 308 -4.79 10.04 -8.61
C ARG A 308 -4.34 8.87 -9.50
N ARG A 309 -4.41 9.04 -10.81
CA ARG A 309 -3.78 8.11 -11.73
C ARG A 309 -2.27 8.23 -11.64
N ARG A 310 -1.58 7.12 -11.36
CA ARG A 310 -0.11 7.05 -11.43
C ARG A 310 0.30 6.91 -12.90
N THR A 311 0.50 8.04 -13.58
CA THR A 311 0.99 8.06 -14.97
C THR A 311 2.26 8.91 -15.08
N HIS A 312 3.27 8.40 -15.78
CA HIS A 312 4.51 9.13 -16.06
C HIS A 312 4.29 10.36 -16.93
N GLN A 313 3.18 10.40 -17.69
CA GLN A 313 2.90 11.49 -18.63
C GLN A 313 2.51 12.80 -17.95
N LEU A 314 2.20 12.78 -16.65
CA LEU A 314 1.71 13.95 -15.89
C LEU A 314 2.56 14.16 -14.63
N VAL A 315 3.88 14.29 -14.83
CA VAL A 315 4.86 14.70 -13.80
C VAL A 315 4.31 15.92 -13.05
N ARG A 316 4.41 15.99 -11.71
CA ARG A 316 3.88 17.07 -10.84
C ARG A 316 2.35 17.20 -10.65
N ILE A 317 1.53 16.20 -11.00
CA ILE A 317 0.15 16.16 -10.44
C ILE A 317 0.17 16.15 -8.91
N LYS A 318 1.22 15.56 -8.31
CA LYS A 318 1.39 15.50 -6.85
C LYS A 318 1.27 16.87 -6.17
N ASP A 319 1.90 17.90 -6.71
CA ASP A 319 1.87 19.26 -6.15
C ASP A 319 0.45 19.86 -6.23
N ARG A 320 -0.27 19.54 -7.31
CA ARG A 320 -1.68 19.92 -7.49
C ARG A 320 -2.60 19.22 -6.48
N MET A 321 -2.26 18.01 -6.06
CA MET A 321 -3.03 17.27 -5.05
C MET A 321 -2.88 17.85 -3.66
N GLN A 322 -1.72 18.41 -3.32
CA GLN A 322 -1.55 19.15 -2.06
C GLN A 322 -2.42 20.42 -2.06
N PHE A 323 -2.46 21.14 -3.19
CA PHE A 323 -3.35 22.29 -3.34
C PHE A 323 -4.83 21.88 -3.25
N LEU A 324 -5.22 20.77 -3.87
CA LEU A 324 -6.57 20.19 -3.73
C LEU A 324 -6.90 19.90 -2.26
N ALA A 325 -5.99 19.27 -1.52
CA ALA A 325 -6.18 19.00 -0.08
C ALA A 325 -6.40 20.29 0.72
N ALA A 326 -5.65 21.36 0.44
CA ALA A 326 -5.81 22.65 1.09
C ALA A 326 -7.17 23.30 0.78
N LEU A 327 -7.63 23.28 -0.48
CA LEU A 327 -8.96 23.78 -0.88
C LEU A 327 -10.09 23.03 -0.14
N ILE A 328 -9.97 21.72 -0.06
CA ILE A 328 -10.93 20.85 0.64
C ILE A 328 -10.98 21.19 2.13
N ARG A 329 -9.81 21.26 2.79
CA ARG A 329 -9.70 21.51 4.23
C ARG A 329 -10.25 22.89 4.61
N ALA A 330 -9.91 23.92 3.83
CA ALA A 330 -10.43 25.26 4.06
C ALA A 330 -11.97 25.29 3.98
N ARG A 331 -12.54 24.67 2.93
CA ARG A 331 -13.99 24.61 2.77
C ARG A 331 -14.67 23.79 3.87
N GLU A 332 -14.03 22.72 4.33
CA GLU A 332 -14.53 21.90 5.42
C GLU A 332 -14.58 22.70 6.74
N GLN A 333 -13.55 23.49 7.06
CA GLN A 333 -13.52 24.40 8.22
C GLN A 333 -14.67 25.43 8.14
N GLU A 334 -14.87 26.06 6.98
CA GLU A 334 -15.99 26.98 6.75
C GLU A 334 -17.35 26.31 7.02
N LYS A 335 -17.57 25.11 6.46
CA LYS A 335 -18.82 24.34 6.67
C LYS A 335 -19.01 23.89 8.12
N ARG A 336 -17.94 23.88 8.92
CA ARG A 336 -17.96 23.54 10.35
C ARG A 336 -18.05 24.76 11.25
N GLY A 337 -17.98 25.97 10.70
CA GLY A 337 -18.00 27.21 11.47
C GLY A 337 -16.71 27.42 12.27
N VAL A 338 -15.59 26.86 11.81
CA VAL A 338 -14.27 27.03 12.40
C VAL A 338 -13.48 28.03 11.54
N PRO A 339 -12.65 28.91 12.13
CA PRO A 339 -11.77 29.79 11.36
C PRO A 339 -10.91 28.99 10.39
N VAL A 340 -10.72 29.53 9.18
CA VAL A 340 -9.88 28.88 8.18
C VAL A 340 -8.41 29.02 8.58
N SER A 341 -7.70 27.90 8.54
CA SER A 341 -6.30 27.79 8.90
C SER A 341 -5.35 28.46 7.92
N SER A 342 -4.10 28.66 8.33
CA SER A 342 -3.03 29.14 7.46
C SER A 342 -2.65 28.12 6.39
N TRP A 343 -1.92 28.54 5.35
CA TRP A 343 -1.40 27.64 4.32
C TRP A 343 -0.59 26.46 4.89
N ASP A 344 0.31 26.73 5.84
CA ASP A 344 1.18 25.72 6.43
C ASP A 344 0.36 24.67 7.20
N GLU A 345 -0.66 25.11 7.93
CA GLU A 345 -1.60 24.23 8.63
C GLU A 345 -2.49 23.44 7.67
N LEU A 346 -3.00 24.09 6.61
CA LEU A 346 -3.85 23.47 5.59
C LEU A 346 -3.13 22.41 4.78
N THR A 347 -1.80 22.48 4.68
CA THR A 347 -0.97 21.52 3.93
C THR A 347 -0.31 20.46 4.80
N ALA A 348 -0.46 20.55 6.13
CA ALA A 348 0.00 19.53 7.07
C ALA A 348 -0.62 18.15 6.79
N VAL A 349 0.11 17.07 7.08
CA VAL A 349 -0.34 15.70 6.75
C VAL A 349 -1.66 15.33 7.43
N HIS A 350 -1.81 15.63 8.73
CA HIS A 350 -2.98 15.27 9.54
C HIS A 350 -4.16 16.25 9.48
N GLY A 351 -4.05 17.30 8.65
CA GLY A 351 -5.07 18.35 8.54
C GLY A 351 -5.12 19.25 9.78
N PRO A 352 -5.64 20.48 9.64
CA PRO A 352 -5.77 21.42 10.75
C PRO A 352 -7.01 21.12 11.61
N PHE A 353 -7.10 21.82 12.75
CA PHE A 353 -8.29 21.80 13.60
C PHE A 353 -9.57 22.13 12.80
N GLY A 354 -10.63 21.35 12.98
CA GLY A 354 -11.86 21.44 12.20
C GLY A 354 -11.82 20.72 10.84
N ALA A 355 -10.67 20.21 10.40
CA ALA A 355 -10.53 19.38 9.21
C ALA A 355 -9.57 18.19 9.44
N GLU A 356 -9.48 17.72 10.68
CA GLU A 356 -8.59 16.63 11.13
C GLU A 356 -8.91 15.30 10.44
N GLN A 357 -10.14 15.15 9.93
CA GLN A 357 -10.53 14.00 9.14
C GLN A 357 -9.82 13.90 7.78
N TRP A 358 -9.28 15.02 7.28
CA TRP A 358 -8.69 15.07 5.94
C TRP A 358 -7.20 14.81 5.98
N PHE A 359 -6.79 13.69 5.38
CA PHE A 359 -5.40 13.24 5.26
C PHE A 359 -4.89 13.38 3.82
N TYR A 360 -3.69 13.94 3.65
CA TYR A 360 -2.97 13.95 2.38
C TYR A 360 -1.78 13.00 2.46
N ASP A 361 -1.81 11.93 1.67
CA ASP A 361 -0.70 10.99 1.59
C ASP A 361 0.32 11.52 0.58
N ALA A 362 1.41 12.11 1.07
CA ALA A 362 2.47 12.63 0.21
C ALA A 362 3.18 11.53 -0.61
N ARG A 363 3.20 10.27 -0.17
CA ARG A 363 3.83 9.16 -0.93
C ARG A 363 3.01 8.86 -2.17
N THR A 364 1.72 8.63 -1.96
CA THR A 364 0.81 8.22 -3.03
C THR A 364 0.23 9.40 -3.80
N GLY A 365 0.22 10.61 -3.22
CA GLY A 365 -0.42 11.82 -3.73
C GLY A 365 -1.96 11.77 -3.67
N ASP A 366 -2.51 10.88 -2.85
CA ASP A 366 -3.95 10.68 -2.69
C ASP A 366 -4.48 11.49 -1.49
N VAL A 367 -5.77 11.85 -1.52
CA VAL A 367 -6.43 12.62 -0.46
C VAL A 367 -7.59 11.80 0.11
N TYR A 368 -7.72 11.76 1.43
CA TYR A 368 -8.70 10.92 2.11
C TYR A 368 -9.43 11.70 3.21
N CYS A 369 -10.75 11.55 3.30
CA CYS A 369 -11.54 11.91 4.48
C CYS A 369 -11.80 10.64 5.28
N GLY A 370 -11.13 10.52 6.43
CA GLY A 370 -10.92 9.26 7.13
C GLY A 370 -9.89 8.39 6.40
N THR A 371 -9.18 7.53 7.12
CA THR A 371 -8.37 6.49 6.48
C THR A 371 -9.22 5.22 6.30
N ARG A 372 -8.73 4.24 5.53
CA ARG A 372 -9.31 2.88 5.56
C ARG A 372 -9.32 2.28 6.98
N THR A 373 -8.45 2.77 7.86
CA THR A 373 -8.10 2.21 9.17
C THR A 373 -8.57 3.07 10.35
N GLN A 374 -9.25 4.20 10.09
CA GLN A 374 -9.76 5.10 11.12
C GLN A 374 -11.28 5.27 10.95
N SER A 375 -12.02 4.22 11.28
CA SER A 375 -13.48 4.15 11.22
C SER A 375 -14.22 5.17 12.12
N ARG A 376 -13.52 5.77 13.09
CA ARG A 376 -14.09 6.73 14.05
C ARG A 376 -14.02 8.19 13.60
N VAL A 377 -13.59 8.44 12.37
CA VAL A 377 -13.47 9.79 11.82
C VAL A 377 -14.84 10.26 11.32
N ARG A 378 -15.11 11.57 11.45
CA ARG A 378 -16.38 12.15 10.99
C ARG A 378 -16.39 12.26 9.46
N ALA A 379 -17.54 11.95 8.86
CA ALA A 379 -17.76 12.15 7.43
C ALA A 379 -17.60 13.63 7.01
N SER A 380 -17.29 13.82 5.73
CA SER A 380 -17.16 15.14 5.10
C SER A 380 -18.50 15.88 5.04
N ARG A 381 -18.47 17.20 5.23
CA ARG A 381 -19.64 18.07 5.01
C ARG A 381 -19.76 18.58 3.57
N LEU A 382 -18.82 18.23 2.71
CA LEU A 382 -18.78 18.69 1.32
C LEU A 382 -19.68 17.82 0.43
N PHE A 383 -20.32 18.47 -0.54
CA PHE A 383 -21.08 17.80 -1.59
C PHE A 383 -20.20 17.42 -2.79
N ASN A 384 -20.69 16.51 -3.63
CA ASN A 384 -19.92 15.99 -4.78
C ASN A 384 -19.57 17.11 -5.76
N GLU A 385 -20.49 18.05 -5.97
CA GLU A 385 -20.35 19.19 -6.88
C GLU A 385 -19.27 20.15 -6.41
N GLU A 386 -19.19 20.42 -5.09
CA GLU A 386 -18.12 21.22 -4.50
C GLU A 386 -16.76 20.54 -4.72
N PHE A 387 -16.72 19.23 -4.55
CA PHE A 387 -15.53 18.40 -4.79
C PHE A 387 -15.06 18.44 -6.24
N CYS A 388 -15.96 18.21 -7.19
CA CYS A 388 -15.67 18.31 -8.62
C CYS A 388 -15.05 19.66 -8.95
N ARG A 389 -15.64 20.75 -8.44
CA ARG A 389 -15.15 22.10 -8.68
C ARG A 389 -13.75 22.32 -8.12
N PHE A 390 -13.45 21.84 -6.90
CA PHE A 390 -12.11 21.95 -6.35
C PHE A 390 -11.09 21.11 -7.12
N ALA A 391 -11.46 19.89 -7.51
CA ALA A 391 -10.62 19.03 -8.34
C ALA A 391 -10.29 19.69 -9.69
N VAL A 392 -11.29 20.25 -10.40
CA VAL A 392 -11.07 20.99 -11.65
C VAL A 392 -10.18 22.22 -11.41
N THR A 393 -10.41 22.95 -10.31
CA THR A 393 -9.65 24.15 -9.96
C THR A 393 -8.17 23.83 -9.70
N ALA A 394 -7.90 22.74 -8.98
CA ALA A 394 -6.54 22.31 -8.67
C ALA A 394 -5.82 21.71 -9.89
N LEU A 395 -6.56 21.11 -10.84
CA LEU A 395 -5.99 20.38 -11.97
C LEU A 395 -5.90 21.17 -13.28
N LYS A 396 -6.57 22.32 -13.41
CA LYS A 396 -6.50 23.16 -14.62
C LYS A 396 -5.14 23.84 -14.79
N ASP A 397 -4.84 24.34 -15.99
CA ASP A 397 -3.54 24.95 -16.28
C ASP A 397 -3.25 26.26 -15.55
N SER A 398 -4.30 27.01 -15.21
CA SER A 398 -4.18 28.22 -14.38
C SER A 398 -4.03 27.94 -12.88
N TRP A 399 -3.76 26.70 -12.47
CA TRP A 399 -3.64 26.33 -11.05
C TRP A 399 -2.53 27.11 -10.33
N ASP A 400 -1.40 27.43 -11.00
CA ASP A 400 -0.27 28.11 -10.37
C ASP A 400 -0.64 29.51 -9.87
N GLU A 401 -1.41 30.25 -10.65
CA GLU A 401 -1.88 31.59 -10.27
C GLU A 401 -2.90 31.51 -9.13
N LEU A 402 -3.81 30.54 -9.20
CA LEU A 402 -4.77 30.31 -8.13
C LEU A 402 -4.12 29.85 -6.83
N LEU A 403 -3.08 29.02 -6.93
CA LEU A 403 -2.31 28.57 -5.78
C LEU A 403 -1.65 29.78 -5.11
N LYS A 404 -1.01 30.67 -5.87
CA LYS A 404 -0.38 31.88 -5.31
C LYS A 404 -1.40 32.77 -4.60
N GLN A 405 -2.55 33.01 -5.23
CA GLN A 405 -3.63 33.80 -4.64
C GLN A 405 -4.15 33.15 -3.35
N PHE A 406 -4.32 31.82 -3.36
CA PHE A 406 -4.76 31.07 -2.20
C PHE A 406 -3.74 31.08 -1.05
N ILE A 407 -2.44 30.93 -1.35
CA ILE A 407 -1.35 31.03 -0.37
C ILE A 407 -1.39 32.40 0.31
N ILE A 408 -1.47 33.48 -0.49
CA ILE A 408 -1.51 34.86 0.03
C ILE A 408 -2.76 35.07 0.91
N SER A 409 -3.93 34.61 0.47
CA SER A 409 -5.16 34.79 1.24
C SER A 409 -5.22 33.97 2.54
N HIS A 410 -4.32 32.99 2.71
CA HIS A 410 -4.20 32.15 3.91
C HIS A 410 -2.85 32.35 4.62
N GLY A 411 -2.29 33.56 4.54
CA GLY A 411 -1.15 33.99 5.35
C GLY A 411 0.19 33.34 5.00
N GLY A 412 0.29 32.64 3.87
CA GLY A 412 1.55 32.09 3.38
C GLY A 412 2.33 33.09 2.51
N THR A 413 3.63 32.88 2.37
CA THR A 413 4.51 33.67 1.50
C THR A 413 4.81 32.92 0.21
N VAL A 414 4.50 33.53 -0.94
CA VAL A 414 4.90 32.99 -2.24
C VAL A 414 6.37 33.32 -2.47
N TRP A 415 7.22 32.30 -2.59
CA TRP A 415 8.59 32.53 -3.06
C TRP A 415 8.57 32.84 -4.55
N THR A 416 8.86 34.10 -4.89
CA THR A 416 9.23 34.48 -6.25
C THR A 416 10.73 34.27 -6.40
N PRO A 417 11.20 33.38 -7.31
CA PRO A 417 12.60 33.33 -7.64
C PRO A 417 13.04 34.73 -8.02
N LYS A 418 14.12 35.24 -7.39
CA LYS A 418 14.81 36.41 -7.93
C LYS A 418 15.25 36.04 -9.33
N VAL A 419 14.54 36.54 -10.34
CA VAL A 419 15.03 36.50 -11.72
C VAL A 419 16.41 37.14 -11.64
N PRO A 420 17.50 36.44 -12.03
CA PRO A 420 18.79 37.08 -12.11
C PRO A 420 18.60 38.31 -12.99
N THR A 421 18.70 39.50 -12.42
CA THR A 421 18.82 40.72 -13.21
C THR A 421 20.03 40.47 -14.09
N ALA A 422 19.79 40.28 -15.39
CA ALA A 422 20.88 40.21 -16.35
C ALA A 422 21.75 41.43 -16.07
N GLU A 423 22.99 41.19 -15.61
CA GLU A 423 23.95 42.27 -15.52
C GLU A 423 23.97 42.91 -16.92
N PRO A 424 23.76 44.24 -17.02
CA PRO A 424 23.82 44.90 -18.32
C PRO A 424 25.15 44.51 -18.94
N ALA A 425 25.09 43.90 -20.12
CA ALA A 425 26.27 43.46 -20.86
C ALA A 425 27.26 44.63 -20.86
N ALA A 426 28.44 44.41 -20.27
CA ALA A 426 29.48 45.41 -20.23
C ALA A 426 29.72 45.86 -21.68
N THR A 427 29.38 47.12 -21.96
CA THR A 427 29.70 47.77 -23.22
C THR A 427 31.22 47.77 -23.32
N VAL A 428 31.75 46.90 -24.17
CA VAL A 428 33.14 46.96 -24.59
C VAL A 428 33.28 48.25 -25.39
N ALA A 429 33.95 49.23 -24.81
CA ALA A 429 34.35 50.44 -25.53
C ALA A 429 35.36 50.05 -26.61
N GLU A 430 35.12 50.54 -27.84
CA GLU A 430 35.93 50.31 -29.05
C GLU A 430 37.38 50.79 -28.94
#